data_AF-A0A9E4V334-F1
#
_entry.id   AF-A0A9E4V334-F1
#
_cell.length_a   1.000
_cell.length_b   1.000
_cell.length_c   1.000
_cell.angle_alpha   90.00
_cell.angle_beta   90.00
_cell.angle_gamma   90.00
#
_symmetry.space_group_name_H-M   'P 1'
#
loop_
_entity.id
_entity.type
_entity.pdbx_description
1 polymer ?
#
loop_
_entity_poly.entity_id
_entity_poly.type
_entity_poly.pdbx_seq_one_letter_code
_entity_poly.pdbx_strand_id
1 'polypeptide(L)'
;NVTFRKALASSVDRRTILDNVAELPWRTTATGVIPPEIAGYQGDAVGYPFDVTVAQGFLASYMAEAGIDDAGDIVVELWYNKGGANQEILEAVEAMWEENLGIDVRTVNVEWATYLDTLEGCNAIGGGGF
;
A
#
# COMPACT_ATOMS: atom_id res chain seq x y z
N ASN A 1 -4.52 -1.82 -11.87
CA ASN A 1 -4.33 -0.71 -12.84
C ASN A 1 -3.04 0.06 -12.50
N VAL A 2 -2.27 0.57 -13.47
CA VAL A 2 -0.99 1.29 -13.22
C VAL A 2 -1.25 2.62 -12.51
N THR A 3 -2.21 3.39 -13.00
CA THR A 3 -2.59 4.72 -12.51
C THR A 3 -3.10 4.64 -11.08
N PHE A 4 -3.91 3.63 -10.75
CA PHE A 4 -4.35 3.39 -9.37
C PHE A 4 -3.17 3.18 -8.41
N ARG A 5 -2.16 2.38 -8.79
CA ARG A 5 -0.96 2.20 -7.96
C ARG A 5 -0.16 3.49 -7.78
N LYS A 6 -0.15 4.37 -8.77
CA LYS A 6 0.47 5.70 -8.65
C LYS A 6 -0.29 6.56 -7.64
N ALA A 7 -1.63 6.54 -7.68
CA ALA A 7 -2.46 7.24 -6.70
C ALA A 7 -2.12 6.80 -5.26
N LEU A 8 -2.13 5.48 -5.00
CA LEU A 8 -1.78 4.92 -3.69
C LEU A 8 -0.35 5.27 -3.25
N ALA A 9 0.62 5.29 -4.18
CA ALA A 9 2.01 5.61 -3.84
C ALA A 9 2.23 7.09 -3.50
N SER A 10 1.53 7.98 -4.20
CA SER A 10 1.58 9.45 -4.03
C SER A 10 0.77 9.96 -2.84
N SER A 11 -0.18 9.18 -2.31
CA SER A 11 -1.03 9.59 -1.18
C SER A 11 -0.45 9.29 0.20
N VAL A 12 0.75 8.70 0.29
CA VAL A 12 1.36 8.28 1.57
C VAL A 12 2.48 9.24 1.98
N ASP A 13 2.28 9.95 3.09
CA ASP A 13 3.32 10.77 3.74
C ASP A 13 4.26 9.89 4.57
N ARG A 14 5.30 9.42 3.89
CA ARG A 14 6.35 8.60 4.49
C ARG A 14 7.15 9.35 5.55
N ARG A 15 7.24 10.68 5.48
CA ARG A 15 7.98 11.47 6.49
C ARG A 15 7.20 11.47 7.80
N THR A 16 5.90 11.75 7.74
CA THR A 16 5.00 11.68 8.90
C THR A 16 4.99 10.27 9.52
N ILE A 17 4.94 9.20 8.71
CA ILE A 17 5.06 7.83 9.23
C ILE A 17 6.38 7.62 9.96
N LEU A 18 7.51 8.03 9.39
CA LEU A 18 8.81 7.84 10.03
C LEU A 18 8.98 8.68 11.29
N ASP A 19 8.46 9.90 11.33
CA ASP A 19 8.62 10.81 12.47
C ASP A 19 7.69 10.45 13.64
N ASN A 20 6.42 10.19 13.34
CA ASN A 20 5.36 10.20 14.35
C ASN A 20 4.75 8.82 14.63
N VAL A 21 4.85 7.89 13.67
CA VAL A 21 4.25 6.54 13.81
C VAL A 21 5.33 5.53 14.18
N ALA A 22 6.38 5.44 13.36
CA ALA A 22 7.47 4.51 13.59
C ALA A 22 8.51 5.03 14.59
N GLU A 23 8.50 6.33 14.91
CA GLU A 23 9.48 6.99 15.79
C GLU A 23 10.95 6.78 15.34
N LEU A 24 11.18 6.82 14.03
CA LEU A 24 12.49 6.63 13.38
C LEU A 24 12.91 7.89 12.57
N PRO A 25 13.01 9.08 13.21
CA PRO A 25 13.27 10.32 12.50
C PRO A 25 14.58 10.33 11.72
N TRP A 26 15.58 9.56 12.15
CA TRP A 26 16.89 9.42 11.50
C TRP A 26 16.87 8.59 10.20
N ARG A 27 15.76 7.95 9.86
CA ARG A 27 15.61 7.23 8.59
C ARG A 27 15.24 8.19 7.46
N THR A 28 15.70 7.83 6.26
CA THR A 28 15.36 8.53 5.01
C THR A 28 14.09 7.93 4.42
N THR A 29 13.25 8.77 3.82
CA THR A 29 12.06 8.33 3.09
C THR A 29 12.47 7.52 1.86
N ALA A 30 11.73 6.43 1.59
CA ALA A 30 11.99 5.59 0.43
C ALA A 30 10.96 5.84 -0.67
N THR A 31 11.44 6.23 -1.85
CA THR A 31 10.65 6.34 -3.09
C THR A 31 10.90 5.14 -4.03
N GLY A 32 12.08 4.51 -3.92
CA GLY A 32 12.47 3.32 -4.67
C GLY A 32 12.73 2.10 -3.78
N VAL A 33 12.92 0.94 -4.43
CA VAL A 33 13.16 -0.35 -3.75
C VAL A 33 14.64 -0.55 -3.40
N ILE A 34 15.55 0.00 -4.21
CA ILE A 34 16.99 -0.12 -3.99
C ILE A 34 17.43 0.98 -3.01
N PRO A 35 18.04 0.67 -1.85
CA PRO A 35 18.57 1.66 -0.92
C PRO A 35 19.82 2.38 -1.46
N PRO A 36 20.16 3.57 -0.94
CA PRO A 36 21.28 4.39 -1.41
C PRO A 36 22.64 3.69 -1.47
N GLU A 37 22.89 2.76 -0.56
CA GLU A 37 24.17 2.06 -0.40
C GLU A 37 24.33 0.85 -1.32
N ILE A 38 23.29 0.49 -2.07
CA ILE A 38 23.28 -0.68 -2.95
C ILE A 38 23.51 -0.24 -4.41
N ALA A 39 24.41 -0.94 -5.10
CA ALA A 39 24.67 -0.70 -6.51
C ALA A 39 23.38 -0.79 -7.34
N GLY A 40 23.17 0.21 -8.21
CA GLY A 40 21.93 0.37 -8.95
C GLY A 40 20.89 1.26 -8.27
N TYR A 41 21.23 1.93 -7.15
CA TYR A 41 20.38 2.99 -6.59
C TYR A 41 20.10 4.07 -7.62
N GLN A 42 18.83 4.45 -7.74
CA GLN A 42 18.34 5.38 -8.75
C GLN A 42 18.02 6.77 -8.19
N GLY A 43 18.25 7.01 -6.89
CA GLY A 43 17.89 8.29 -6.28
C GLY A 43 16.39 8.55 -6.32
N ASP A 44 16.05 9.84 -6.37
CA ASP A 44 14.68 10.32 -6.55
C ASP A 44 14.20 10.25 -8.02
N ALA A 45 14.98 9.64 -8.91
CA ALA A 45 14.57 9.46 -10.31
C ALA A 45 13.48 8.38 -10.48
N VAL A 46 13.21 7.59 -9.44
CA VAL A 46 12.18 6.55 -9.43
C VAL A 46 11.27 6.69 -8.21
N GLY A 47 10.06 6.14 -8.35
CA GLY A 47 9.04 6.25 -7.32
C GLY A 47 8.14 7.45 -7.49
N TYR A 48 7.29 7.66 -6.48
CA TYR A 48 6.34 8.76 -6.46
C TYR A 48 6.48 9.49 -5.12
N PRO A 49 6.77 10.80 -5.11
CA PRO A 49 6.76 11.58 -3.89
C PRO A 49 5.33 11.71 -3.35
N PHE A 50 5.23 12.06 -2.06
CA PHE A 50 3.96 12.42 -1.45
C PHE A 50 3.46 13.73 -2.05
N ASP A 51 2.31 13.67 -2.71
CA ASP A 51 1.59 14.82 -3.26
C ASP A 51 0.13 14.41 -3.45
N VAL A 52 -0.74 14.92 -2.58
CA VAL A 52 -2.17 14.58 -2.56
C VAL A 52 -2.87 15.02 -3.85
N THR A 53 -2.48 16.16 -4.42
CA THR A 53 -3.10 16.68 -5.66
C THR A 53 -2.79 15.75 -6.82
N VAL A 54 -1.53 15.33 -6.94
CA VAL A 54 -1.09 14.37 -7.97
C VAL A 54 -1.75 13.00 -7.74
N ALA A 55 -1.85 12.55 -6.50
CA ALA A 55 -2.50 11.29 -6.14
C ALA A 55 -3.99 11.27 -6.57
N GLN A 56 -4.72 12.34 -6.28
CA GLN A 56 -6.12 12.50 -6.68
C GLN A 56 -6.29 12.56 -8.20
N GLY A 57 -5.36 13.20 -8.92
CA GLY A 57 -5.37 13.20 -10.39
C GLY A 57 -5.20 11.80 -10.99
N PHE A 58 -4.34 10.98 -10.39
CA PHE A 58 -4.20 9.57 -10.77
C PHE A 58 -5.45 8.75 -10.44
N LEU A 59 -6.06 8.97 -9.28
CA LEU A 59 -7.30 8.29 -8.89
C LEU A 59 -8.43 8.62 -9.87
N ALA A 60 -8.64 9.91 -10.17
CA ALA A 60 -9.67 10.36 -11.10
C ALA A 60 -9.49 9.74 -12.51
N SER A 61 -8.24 9.65 -12.97
CA SER A 61 -7.92 9.01 -14.25
C SER A 61 -8.26 7.51 -14.23
N TYR A 62 -7.94 6.81 -13.14
CA TYR A 62 -8.33 5.41 -12.95
C TYR A 62 -9.86 5.22 -12.91
N MET A 63 -10.56 6.06 -12.15
CA MET A 63 -12.03 6.03 -12.03
C MET A 63 -12.72 6.23 -13.39
N ALA A 64 -12.25 7.20 -14.19
CA ALA A 64 -12.76 7.43 -15.53
C ALA A 64 -12.53 6.23 -16.47
N GLU A 65 -11.35 5.59 -16.41
CA GLU A 65 -11.05 4.38 -17.19
C GLU A 65 -11.92 3.19 -16.76
N ALA A 66 -12.22 3.08 -15.47
CA ALA A 66 -12.96 1.97 -14.87
C ALA A 66 -14.48 2.18 -14.87
N GLY A 67 -14.97 3.38 -15.17
CA GLY A 67 -16.40 3.74 -15.08
C GLY A 67 -16.90 3.78 -13.63
N ILE A 68 -16.06 4.25 -12.71
CA ILE A 68 -16.38 4.41 -11.29
C ILE A 68 -16.65 5.88 -11.02
N ASP A 69 -17.81 6.21 -10.44
CA ASP A 69 -18.23 7.60 -10.20
C ASP A 69 -17.91 8.08 -8.78
N ASP A 70 -17.86 7.16 -7.80
CA ASP A 70 -17.55 7.44 -6.39
C ASP A 70 -16.27 6.70 -5.96
N ALA A 71 -15.33 7.41 -5.35
CA ALA A 71 -14.11 6.81 -4.83
C ALA A 71 -14.41 5.82 -3.69
N GLY A 72 -15.49 6.04 -2.93
CA GLY A 72 -15.91 5.17 -1.83
C GLY A 72 -16.34 3.76 -2.28
N ASP A 73 -16.64 3.59 -3.58
CA ASP A 73 -16.93 2.26 -4.17
C ASP A 73 -15.65 1.43 -4.41
N ILE A 74 -14.46 2.05 -4.30
CA ILE A 74 -13.18 1.36 -4.43
C ILE A 74 -12.79 0.79 -3.08
N VAL A 75 -12.85 -0.54 -2.96
CA VAL A 75 -12.42 -1.27 -1.76
C VAL A 75 -11.01 -1.82 -1.96
N VAL A 76 -10.10 -1.51 -1.02
CA VAL A 76 -8.75 -2.07 -0.95
C VAL A 76 -8.59 -2.86 0.34
N GLU A 77 -8.30 -4.16 0.22
CA GLU A 77 -7.86 -4.92 1.38
C GLU A 77 -6.35 -4.73 1.59
N LEU A 78 -5.97 -4.27 2.78
CA LEU A 78 -4.60 -4.00 3.18
C LEU A 78 -4.13 -5.08 4.17
N TRP A 79 -3.43 -6.07 3.63
CA TRP A 79 -3.01 -7.26 4.38
C TRP A 79 -1.65 -7.02 5.05
N TYR A 80 -1.55 -7.37 6.33
CA TYR A 80 -0.28 -7.28 7.07
C TYR A 80 -0.12 -8.39 8.11
N ASN A 81 1.15 -8.72 8.40
CA ASN A 81 1.49 -9.62 9.50
C ASN A 81 1.67 -8.83 10.79
N LYS A 82 1.18 -9.38 11.90
CA LYS A 82 1.36 -8.79 13.23
C LYS A 82 2.84 -8.90 13.66
N GLY A 83 3.38 -7.84 14.26
CA GLY A 83 4.74 -7.80 14.80
C GLY A 83 5.52 -6.54 14.42
N GLY A 84 6.38 -6.07 15.33
CA GLY A 84 7.08 -4.79 15.18
C GLY A 84 6.12 -3.62 15.04
N ALA A 85 6.52 -2.58 14.29
CA ALA A 85 5.72 -1.39 14.01
C ALA A 85 4.78 -1.56 12.79
N ASN A 86 4.64 -2.79 12.24
CA ASN A 86 3.86 -3.00 11.01
C ASN A 86 2.40 -2.60 11.17
N GLN A 87 1.77 -2.98 12.29
CA GLN A 87 0.36 -2.66 12.53
C GLN A 87 0.13 -1.14 12.50
N GLU A 88 0.89 -0.39 13.31
CA GLU A 88 0.78 1.06 13.42
C GLU A 88 1.07 1.76 12.08
N ILE A 89 2.10 1.30 11.35
CA ILE A 89 2.44 1.84 10.03
C ILE A 89 1.30 1.60 9.03
N LEU A 90 0.71 0.40 9.01
CA LEU A 90 -0.32 0.05 8.03
C LEU A 90 -1.67 0.70 8.37
N GLU A 91 -2.01 0.88 9.64
CA GLU A 91 -3.15 1.69 10.09
C GLU A 91 -2.97 3.17 9.69
N ALA A 92 -1.75 3.71 9.76
CA ALA A 92 -1.47 5.06 9.27
C ALA A 92 -1.60 5.16 7.74
N VAL A 93 -1.18 4.13 6.98
CA VAL A 93 -1.36 4.08 5.52
C VAL A 93 -2.84 3.97 5.14
N GLU A 94 -3.60 3.13 5.85
CA GLU A 94 -5.06 3.03 5.73
C GLU A 94 -5.72 4.40 5.89
N ALA A 95 -5.47 5.08 7.02
CA ALA A 95 -6.01 6.41 7.28
C ALA A 95 -5.62 7.45 6.21
N MET A 96 -4.36 7.45 5.76
CA MET A 96 -3.90 8.36 4.71
C MET A 96 -4.58 8.08 3.37
N TRP A 97 -4.85 6.82 3.04
CA TRP A 97 -5.58 6.47 1.82
C TRP A 97 -7.04 6.90 1.90
N GLU A 98 -7.72 6.65 3.01
CA GLU A 98 -9.09 7.11 3.22
C GLU A 98 -9.19 8.65 3.18
N GLU A 99 -8.31 9.37 3.89
CA GLU A 99 -8.32 10.83 3.94
C GLU A 99 -7.97 11.47 2.59
N ASN A 100 -6.89 11.01 1.95
CA ASN A 100 -6.38 11.68 0.75
C ASN A 100 -7.10 11.28 -0.53
N LEU A 101 -7.66 10.05 -0.58
CA LEU A 101 -8.25 9.48 -1.79
C LEU A 101 -9.76 9.23 -1.66
N GLY A 102 -10.31 9.14 -0.45
CA GLY A 102 -11.74 8.86 -0.24
C GLY A 102 -12.15 7.42 -0.59
N ILE A 103 -11.21 6.48 -0.64
CA ILE A 103 -11.48 5.06 -0.91
C ILE A 103 -11.78 4.29 0.38
N ASP A 104 -12.46 3.14 0.29
CA ASP A 104 -12.67 2.22 1.42
C ASP A 104 -11.43 1.32 1.56
N VAL A 105 -10.77 1.36 2.72
CA VAL A 105 -9.61 0.52 3.01
C VAL A 105 -9.95 -0.41 4.18
N ARG A 106 -9.66 -1.69 4.00
CA ARG A 106 -9.93 -2.71 5.01
C ARG A 106 -8.64 -3.39 5.41
N THR A 107 -8.17 -3.09 6.61
CA THR A 107 -7.04 -3.82 7.17
C THR A 107 -7.38 -5.28 7.47
N VAL A 108 -6.57 -6.18 6.94
CA VAL A 108 -6.70 -7.63 7.17
C VAL A 108 -5.44 -8.12 7.87
N ASN A 109 -5.55 -8.33 9.18
CA ASN A 109 -4.50 -9.00 9.93
C ASN A 109 -4.64 -10.51 9.75
N VAL A 110 -3.58 -11.14 9.25
CA VAL A 110 -3.54 -12.60 9.15
C VAL A 110 -2.48 -13.12 10.10
N GLU A 111 -2.90 -13.94 11.06
CA GLU A 111 -1.99 -14.80 11.80
C GLU A 111 -1.28 -15.71 10.80
N TRP A 112 0.05 -15.70 10.79
CA TRP A 112 0.89 -16.36 9.78
C TRP A 112 0.49 -17.84 9.55
N ALA A 113 0.02 -18.53 10.59
CA ALA A 113 -0.49 -19.90 10.51
C ALA A 113 -1.73 -20.03 9.60
N THR A 114 -2.68 -19.10 9.67
CA THR A 114 -3.90 -19.10 8.85
C THR A 114 -3.60 -18.83 7.37
N TYR A 115 -2.56 -18.03 7.08
CA TYR A 115 -2.07 -17.82 5.72
C TYR A 115 -1.45 -19.09 5.13
N LEU A 116 -0.64 -19.81 5.92
CA LEU A 116 -0.06 -21.09 5.51
C LEU A 116 -1.14 -22.17 5.28
N ASP A 117 -2.16 -22.25 6.16
CA ASP A 117 -3.28 -23.19 6.00
C ASP A 117 -4.07 -22.92 4.70
N THR A 118 -4.23 -21.65 4.31
CA THR A 118 -4.92 -21.27 3.07
C THR A 118 -4.10 -21.65 1.82
N LEU A 119 -2.77 -21.52 1.87
CA LEU A 119 -1.89 -22.00 0.80
C LEU A 119 -1.86 -23.53 0.69
N GLU A 120 -1.91 -24.26 1.81
CA GLU A 120 -1.99 -25.73 1.82
C GLU A 120 -3.33 -26.21 1.25
N GLY A 121 -4.44 -25.52 1.58
CA GLY A 121 -5.76 -25.79 1.00
C GLY A 121 -5.82 -25.57 -0.52
N CYS A 122 -5.19 -24.52 -1.05
CA CYS A 122 -5.09 -24.30 -2.50
C CYS A 122 -4.23 -25.36 -3.21
N ASN A 123 -3.18 -25.88 -2.57
CA ASN A 123 -2.37 -26.97 -3.11
C ASN A 123 -3.08 -28.34 -3.06
N ALA A 124 -3.99 -28.53 -2.11
CA ALA A 124 -4.78 -29.77 -2.00
C ALA A 124 -5.82 -29.94 -3.13
N ILE A 125 -6.24 -28.85 -3.79
CA ILE A 125 -7.22 -28.89 -4.90
C ILE A 125 -6.57 -29.34 -6.22
N GLY A 126 -5.24 -29.50 -6.26
CA GLY A 126 -4.52 -30.10 -7.40
C GLY A 126 -4.55 -31.64 -7.44
N GLY A 127 -5.23 -32.28 -6.50
CA GLY A 127 -5.21 -33.74 -6.30
C GLY A 127 -6.44 -34.51 -6.78
N GLY A 128 -7.12 -34.06 -7.85
CA GLY A 128 -8.03 -34.91 -8.63
C GLY A 128 -9.44 -35.14 -8.07
N GLY A 129 -10.44 -34.71 -8.83
CA GLY A 129 -11.82 -35.15 -8.68
C GLY A 129 -12.74 -34.26 -9.51
N PHE A 130 -13.30 -34.83 -10.57
CA PHE A 130 -14.30 -34.23 -11.47
C PHE A 130 -15.50 -33.62 -10.74
#